data_AF-A0A7X7VH24-F1
#
_entry.id   AF-A0A7X7VH24-F1
#
_cell.length_a   1.000
_cell.length_b   1.000
_cell.length_c   1.000
_cell.angle_alpha   90.00
_cell.angle_beta   90.00
_cell.angle_gamma   90.00
#
_symmetry.space_group_name_H-M   'P 1'
#
loop_
_entity.id
_entity.type
_entity.pdbx_description
1 polymer ?
#
loop_
_entity_poly.entity_id
_entity_poly.type
_entity_poly.pdbx_seq_one_letter_code
_entity_poly.pdbx_strand_id
1 'polypeptide(L)'
;MIPADLLNQLREKDPGLWERMRRMPIYVHRDSSLTVDLTKSDNTELVAAWLQHCLQEAIRARGWAYQVSCTFQGTRFAKIATINPDGSKWFHDDQHAPTEAEALMRAYLSALSGERI
;
A
#
# COMPACT_ATOMS: atom_id res chain seq x y z
N MET A 1 -10.25 -1.58 -9.39
CA MET A 1 -10.61 -0.45 -8.52
C MET A 1 -10.38 -0.89 -7.09
N ILE A 2 -9.70 -0.07 -6.27
CA ILE A 2 -9.44 -0.40 -4.87
C ILE A 2 -10.74 -0.24 -4.06
N PRO A 3 -11.13 -1.21 -3.23
CA PRO A 3 -12.32 -1.11 -2.39
C PRO A 3 -12.30 0.10 -1.45
N ALA A 4 -13.46 0.78 -1.33
CA ALA A 4 -13.59 1.99 -0.51
C ALA A 4 -13.39 1.74 0.99
N ASP A 5 -13.75 0.54 1.47
CA ASP A 5 -13.51 0.12 2.86
C ASP A 5 -12.02 0.06 3.19
N LEU A 6 -11.18 -0.43 2.27
CA LEU A 6 -9.73 -0.42 2.45
C LEU A 6 -9.18 1.00 2.50
N LEU A 7 -9.66 1.88 1.61
CA LEU A 7 -9.26 3.30 1.59
C LEU A 7 -9.64 4.01 2.89
N ASN A 8 -10.82 3.73 3.43
CA ASN A 8 -11.24 4.26 4.73
C ASN A 8 -10.35 3.74 5.87
N GLN A 9 -10.04 2.44 5.88
CA GLN A 9 -9.11 1.86 6.87
C GLN A 9 -7.71 2.48 6.77
N LEU A 10 -7.19 2.73 5.56
CA LEU A 10 -5.91 3.40 5.39
C LEU A 10 -5.94 4.82 5.95
N ARG A 11 -7.00 5.58 5.66
CA ARG A 11 -7.18 6.94 6.20
C ARG A 11 -7.20 6.97 7.73
N GLU A 12 -7.78 5.95 8.36
CA GLU A 12 -7.89 5.85 9.81
C GLU A 12 -6.58 5.36 10.46
N LYS A 13 -5.95 4.33 9.92
CA LYS A 13 -4.79 3.66 10.53
C LYS A 13 -3.45 4.30 10.17
N ASP A 14 -3.35 4.93 9.00
CA ASP A 14 -2.14 5.66 8.58
C ASP A 14 -2.51 6.93 7.78
N PRO A 15 -2.96 7.99 8.47
CA PRO A 15 -3.36 9.24 7.84
C PRO A 15 -2.23 9.92 7.06
N GLY A 16 -0.97 9.69 7.45
CA GLY A 16 0.19 10.24 6.75
C GLY A 16 0.38 9.59 5.38
N LEU A 17 0.30 8.26 5.32
CA LEU A 17 0.33 7.52 4.06
C LEU A 17 -0.90 7.85 3.18
N TRP A 18 -2.07 8.00 3.79
CA TRP A 18 -3.28 8.44 3.09
C TRP A 18 -3.07 9.77 2.36
N GLU A 19 -2.55 10.80 3.04
CA GLU A 19 -2.32 12.09 2.40
C GLU A 19 -1.27 12.03 1.29
N ARG A 20 -0.22 11.21 1.45
CA ARG A 20 0.80 10.99 0.41
C ARG A 20 0.22 10.28 -0.82
N MET A 21 -0.58 9.24 -0.60
CA MET A 21 -1.26 8.52 -1.68
C MET A 21 -2.22 9.45 -2.43
N ARG A 22 -3.00 10.25 -1.70
CA ARG A 22 -3.95 11.19 -2.30
C ARG A 22 -3.25 12.25 -3.14
N ARG A 23 -2.10 12.77 -2.70
CA ARG A 23 -1.39 13.90 -3.33
C ARG A 23 -0.19 13.42 -4.14
N MET A 24 -0.44 12.97 -5.38
CA MET A 24 0.64 12.57 -6.27
C MET A 24 1.32 13.82 -6.90
N PRO A 25 2.64 14.00 -6.71
CA PRO A 25 3.38 15.04 -7.42
C PRO A 25 3.70 14.59 -8.85
N ILE A 26 3.33 15.41 -9.84
CA ILE A 26 3.73 15.28 -11.24
C ILE A 26 4.73 16.38 -11.52
N TYR A 27 6.00 16.01 -11.70
CA TYR A 27 7.06 16.96 -12.05
C TYR A 27 6.93 17.34 -13.52
N VAL A 28 6.60 18.61 -13.78
CA VAL A 28 6.51 19.18 -15.13
C VAL A 28 7.88 19.75 -15.54
N HIS A 29 8.63 20.25 -14.54
CA HIS A 29 10.03 20.65 -14.66
C HIS A 29 10.79 20.26 -13.37
N ARG A 30 12.12 20.37 -13.38
CA ARG A 30 12.99 19.98 -12.25
C ARG A 30 12.57 20.60 -10.92
N ASP A 31 12.10 21.85 -10.96
CA ASP A 31 11.75 22.64 -9.77
C ASP A 31 10.25 22.96 -9.70
N SER A 32 9.42 22.32 -10.54
CA SER A 32 7.98 22.56 -10.59
C SER A 32 7.19 21.27 -10.70
N SER A 33 6.28 21.08 -9.76
CA SER A 33 5.37 19.94 -9.74
C SER A 33 3.92 20.39 -9.63
N LEU A 34 3.04 19.76 -10.42
CA LEU A 34 1.61 19.79 -10.19
C LEU A 34 1.26 18.71 -9.16
N THR A 35 0.39 19.01 -8.19
CA THR A 35 -0.18 17.97 -7.33
C THR A 35 -1.53 17.54 -7.86
N VAL A 36 -1.70 16.25 -8.11
CA VAL A 36 -2.98 15.65 -8.52
C VAL A 36 -3.61 14.96 -7.32
N ASP A 37 -4.89 15.22 -7.09
CA ASP A 37 -5.70 14.48 -6.12
C ASP A 37 -6.21 13.19 -6.75
N LEU A 38 -5.56 12.08 -6.45
CA LEU A 38 -5.86 10.78 -7.07
C LEU A 38 -7.20 10.19 -6.63
N THR A 39 -7.80 10.66 -5.53
CA THR A 39 -9.14 10.21 -5.12
C THR A 39 -10.24 10.70 -6.05
N LYS A 40 -9.93 11.67 -6.91
CA LYS A 40 -10.82 12.23 -7.92
C LYS A 40 -10.50 11.77 -9.34
N SER A 41 -9.54 10.84 -9.50
CA SER A 41 -9.10 10.38 -10.81
C SER A 41 -9.87 9.12 -11.22
N ASP A 42 -10.39 9.12 -12.45
CA ASP A 42 -10.98 7.93 -13.07
C ASP A 42 -9.91 6.98 -13.64
N ASN A 43 -8.62 7.39 -13.65
CA ASN A 43 -7.53 6.57 -14.14
C ASN A 43 -7.12 5.54 -13.08
N THR A 44 -7.85 4.42 -13.05
CA THR A 44 -7.65 3.36 -12.05
C THR A 44 -6.27 2.71 -12.10
N GLU A 45 -5.59 2.68 -13.25
CA GLU A 45 -4.24 2.14 -13.40
C GLU A 45 -3.20 3.04 -12.73
N LEU A 46 -3.30 4.36 -12.96
CA LEU A 46 -2.43 5.35 -12.32
C LEU A 46 -2.62 5.33 -10.80
N VAL A 47 -3.87 5.29 -10.33
CA VAL A 47 -4.19 5.21 -8.90
C VAL A 47 -3.59 3.95 -8.27
N ALA A 48 -3.72 2.79 -8.93
CA ALA A 48 -3.16 1.54 -8.43
C ALA A 48 -1.62 1.57 -8.38
N ALA A 49 -0.97 2.05 -9.44
CA ALA A 49 0.50 2.15 -9.50
C ALA A 49 1.06 3.08 -8.42
N TRP A 50 0.44 4.25 -8.22
CA TRP A 50 0.86 5.19 -7.19
C TRP A 50 0.60 4.67 -5.77
N LEU A 51 -0.55 4.05 -5.53
CA LEU A 51 -0.86 3.41 -4.25
C LEU A 51 0.18 2.33 -3.93
N GLN A 52 0.49 1.46 -4.89
CA GLN A 52 1.50 0.43 -4.73
C GLN A 52 2.87 1.03 -4.40
N HIS A 53 3.30 2.08 -5.10
CA HIS A 53 4.54 2.80 -4.77
C HIS A 53 4.52 3.34 -3.33
N CYS A 54 3.47 4.04 -2.93
CA CYS A 54 3.35 4.63 -1.60
C CYS A 54 3.41 3.56 -0.49
N LEU A 55 2.73 2.43 -0.68
CA LEU A 55 2.77 1.30 0.25
C LEU A 55 4.17 0.73 0.39
N GLN A 56 4.87 0.51 -0.72
CA GLN A 56 6.24 -0.03 -0.72
C GLN A 56 7.22 0.89 0.02
N GLU A 57 7.13 2.21 -0.20
CA GLU A 57 7.93 3.19 0.54
C GLU A 57 7.60 3.17 2.03
N ALA A 58 6.32 3.08 2.39
CA ALA A 58 5.86 3.06 3.78
C ALA A 58 6.30 1.79 4.54
N ILE A 59 6.30 0.64 3.86
CA ILE A 59 6.81 -0.63 4.39
C ILE A 59 8.31 -0.54 4.62
N ARG A 60 9.07 -0.02 3.64
CA ARG A 60 10.52 0.16 3.75
C ARG A 60 10.90 1.14 4.87
N ALA A 61 10.15 2.24 5.03
CA ALA A 61 10.35 3.22 6.09
C ALA A 61 10.15 2.62 7.51
N ARG A 62 9.35 1.56 7.64
CA ARG A 62 9.14 0.82 8.90
C ARG A 62 10.16 -0.30 9.14
N GLY A 63 11.11 -0.50 8.23
CA GLY A 63 12.07 -1.61 8.32
C GLY A 63 11.44 -2.98 8.06
N TRP A 64 10.27 -3.02 7.45
CA TRP A 64 9.58 -4.26 7.09
C TRP A 64 10.03 -4.75 5.70
N ALA A 65 9.83 -6.03 5.44
CA ALA A 65 10.02 -6.61 4.11
C ALA A 65 8.67 -6.97 3.48
N TYR A 66 8.59 -6.96 2.15
CA TYR A 66 7.39 -7.38 1.44
C TYR A 66 7.71 -8.25 0.23
N GLN A 67 6.74 -9.08 -0.14
CA GLN A 67 6.72 -9.84 -1.38
C GLN A 67 5.36 -9.62 -2.04
N VAL A 68 5.36 -9.32 -3.33
CA VAL A 68 4.17 -9.34 -4.18
C VAL A 68 4.36 -10.47 -5.19
N SER A 69 3.33 -11.28 -5.41
CA SER A 69 3.40 -12.42 -6.31
C SER A 69 2.01 -12.75 -6.87
N CYS A 70 1.96 -13.63 -7.86
CA CYS A 70 0.73 -14.20 -8.38
C CYS A 70 0.76 -15.73 -8.33
N THR A 71 -0.42 -16.34 -8.26
CA THR A 71 -0.58 -17.79 -8.47
C THR A 71 -0.61 -18.08 -9.97
N PHE A 72 -0.40 -19.34 -10.35
CA PHE A 72 -0.57 -19.79 -11.74
C PHE A 72 -1.97 -19.52 -12.31
N GLN A 73 -2.99 -19.39 -11.45
CA GLN A 73 -4.36 -19.06 -11.83
C GLN A 73 -4.57 -17.54 -11.98
N GLY A 74 -3.54 -16.74 -11.80
CA GLY A 74 -3.57 -15.29 -11.91
C GLY A 74 -4.06 -14.56 -10.66
N THR A 75 -4.31 -15.24 -9.53
CA THR A 75 -4.65 -14.55 -8.28
C THR A 75 -3.43 -13.80 -7.77
N ARG A 76 -3.56 -12.50 -7.43
CA ARG A 76 -2.47 -11.73 -6.84
C ARG A 76 -2.53 -11.83 -5.33
N PHE A 77 -1.36 -11.92 -4.70
CA PHE A 77 -1.22 -11.94 -3.25
C PHE A 77 0.02 -11.15 -2.82
N ALA A 78 0.01 -10.69 -1.58
CA ALA A 78 1.15 -10.01 -0.98
C ALA A 78 1.42 -10.57 0.41
N LYS A 79 2.68 -10.53 0.82
CA LYS A 79 3.14 -10.89 2.16
C LYS A 79 4.00 -9.78 2.71
N ILE A 80 3.77 -9.38 3.95
CA ILE A 80 4.62 -8.45 4.67
C ILE A 80 5.23 -9.16 5.87
N ALA A 81 6.55 -9.10 5.97
CA ALA A 81 7.30 -9.59 7.12
C ALA A 81 7.64 -8.40 8.03
N THR A 82 7.13 -8.46 9.26
CA THR A 82 7.42 -7.53 10.35
C THR A 82 8.39 -8.17 11.34
N ILE A 83 9.14 -7.36 12.09
CA ILE A 83 10.07 -7.83 13.12
C ILE A 83 9.46 -7.46 14.48
N ASN A 84 9.26 -8.46 15.32
CA ASN A 84 8.78 -8.28 16.69
C ASN A 84 9.88 -7.71 17.59
N PRO A 85 9.52 -7.16 18.77
CA PRO A 85 10.49 -6.72 19.77
C PRO A 85 11.47 -7.81 20.22
N ASP A 86 11.05 -9.08 20.17
CA ASP A 86 11.87 -10.25 20.50
C ASP A 86 12.75 -10.75 19.33
N GLY A 87 12.72 -10.06 18.18
CA GLY A 87 13.46 -10.41 16.98
C GLY A 87 12.82 -11.51 16.10
N SER A 88 11.69 -12.09 16.51
CA SER A 88 10.95 -13.04 15.69
C SER A 88 10.22 -12.34 14.53
N LYS A 89 9.92 -13.09 13.46
CA LYS A 89 9.26 -12.54 12.26
C LYS A 89 7.79 -12.90 12.25
N TRP A 90 6.92 -11.91 12.02
CA TRP A 90 5.51 -12.13 11.73
C TRP A 90 5.21 -11.88 10.27
N PHE A 91 4.46 -12.81 9.67
CA PHE A 91 4.03 -12.72 8.28
C PHE A 91 2.56 -12.36 8.23
N HIS A 92 2.27 -11.26 7.55
CA HIS A 92 0.92 -10.80 7.26
C HIS A 92 0.68 -11.07 5.79
N ASP A 93 -0.16 -12.06 5.48
CA ASP A 93 -0.53 -12.40 4.13
C ASP A 93 -1.98 -12.01 3.83
N ASP A 94 -2.24 -11.72 2.56
CA ASP A 94 -3.58 -11.75 2.01
C ASP A 94 -3.54 -12.56 0.73
N GLN A 95 -4.35 -13.61 0.67
CA GLN A 95 -4.20 -14.63 -0.35
C GLN A 95 -4.94 -14.31 -1.65
N HIS A 96 -5.77 -13.27 -1.70
CA HIS A 96 -6.66 -13.07 -2.85
C HIS A 96 -7.01 -11.60 -3.10
N ALA A 97 -6.36 -10.98 -4.08
CA ALA A 97 -6.82 -9.71 -4.62
C ALA A 97 -6.81 -9.65 -6.16
N PRO A 98 -7.68 -8.82 -6.77
CA PRO A 98 -7.69 -8.57 -8.21
C PRO A 98 -6.43 -7.86 -8.72
N THR A 99 -5.75 -7.09 -7.87
CA THR A 99 -4.57 -6.30 -8.24
C THR A 99 -3.46 -6.42 -7.20
N GLU A 100 -2.22 -6.21 -7.61
CA GLU A 100 -1.06 -6.16 -6.72
C GLU A 100 -1.19 -5.06 -5.66
N ALA A 101 -1.67 -3.89 -6.05
CA ALA A 101 -1.91 -2.76 -5.15
C ALA A 101 -2.91 -3.11 -4.06
N GLU A 102 -4.02 -3.78 -4.40
CA GLU A 102 -5.01 -4.21 -3.42
C GLU A 102 -4.46 -5.30 -2.49
N ALA A 103 -3.78 -6.31 -3.02
CA ALA A 103 -3.15 -7.37 -2.21
C ALA A 103 -2.18 -6.76 -1.21
N LEU A 104 -1.32 -5.84 -1.67
CA LEU A 104 -0.34 -5.16 -0.82
C LEU A 104 -1.01 -4.28 0.23
N MET A 105 -2.11 -3.60 -0.12
CA MET A 105 -2.87 -2.77 0.81
C MET A 105 -3.51 -3.59 1.93
N ARG A 106 -4.09 -4.75 1.60
CA ARG A 106 -4.67 -5.67 2.59
C ARG A 106 -3.60 -6.19 3.54
N ALA A 107 -2.47 -6.68 3.01
CA ALA A 107 -1.35 -7.14 3.82
C ALA A 107 -0.80 -6.02 4.72
N TYR A 108 -0.72 -4.78 4.21
CA TYR A 108 -0.26 -3.61 4.96
C TYR A 108 -1.18 -3.23 6.11
N LEU A 109 -2.49 -3.18 5.87
CA LEU A 109 -3.47 -2.90 6.93
C LEU A 109 -3.50 -3.99 7.99
N SER A 110 -3.28 -5.25 7.59
CA SER A 110 -3.11 -6.37 8.52
C SER A 110 -1.88 -6.18 9.40
N ALA A 111 -0.73 -5.84 8.79
CA ALA A 111 0.51 -5.55 9.51
C ALA A 111 0.37 -4.40 10.52
N LEU A 112 -0.27 -3.29 10.13
CA LEU A 112 -0.57 -2.18 11.04
C LEU A 112 -1.47 -2.58 12.22
N SER A 113 -2.37 -3.54 12.02
CA SER A 113 -3.26 -4.01 13.08
C SER A 113 -2.57 -4.98 14.04
N GLY A 114 -1.49 -5.62 13.58
CA GLY A 114 -0.62 -6.50 14.35
C GLY A 114 0.44 -5.77 15.18
N GLU A 115 0.74 -4.50 14.89
CA GLU A 115 1.51 -3.59 15.77
C GLU A 115 0.69 -3.27 17.03
N ARG A 116 0.49 -4.23 17.93
CA ARG A 116 0.09 -3.92 19.31
C ARG A 116 1.35 -3.51 20.08
N ILE A 117 1.36 -2.24 20.48
CA ILE A 117 2.30 -1.59 21.41
C ILE A 117 2.32 -2.35 22.75
#